data_AF-A4U335-F1
#
_entry.id   AF-A4U335-F1
#
_cell.length_a   1.000
_cell.length_b   1.000
_cell.length_c   1.000
_cell.angle_alpha   90.00
_cell.angle_beta   90.00
_cell.angle_gamma   90.00
#
_symmetry.space_group_name_H-M   'P 1'
#
loop_
_entity.id
_entity.type
_entity.pdbx_description
1 polymer ?
#
loop_
_entity_poly.entity_id
_entity_poly.type
_entity_poly.pdbx_seq_one_letter_code
_entity_poly.pdbx_strand_id
1 'polypeptide(L)'
;MIPKGDTSMALRTFLDKHPKSGVYRFRKSVPKELRPFLPAPHSGKREIIRSYGTKDRREAARIHLNISSEMEAFFDRARAALAESPEGDAATWHAPTAYERALAAKGEGSGASRLTCSTSDIPSCLKQQTSMGAGAKSISDEAVPVAALAEIASRSIRAVFSEYEREVKLSADIANDFRRSWQIFGEITGISMDSPITRVTKATVRSFKQALRELPAGATKVLLRGKSAVEMIEVARATHMKRIADGTLNKHIAALSAVLKFSLKNDYRSDDPTLGIALQSPKKKSRLPYGTDDLKNIFGSTLFQKRPWDERQWLPVLALFTGCRLEELGQLLVSDVKRDNGVWYLAIQEADDEGNTVKSLKTESSMSVSAP
;
A
#
# COMPACT_ATOMS: atom_id res chain seq x y z
N MET A 1 -52.06 42.82 15.08
CA MET A 1 -50.68 42.62 14.60
C MET A 1 -50.01 41.58 15.47
N ILE A 2 -49.90 40.34 14.99
CA ILE A 2 -49.02 39.29 15.52
C ILE A 2 -48.46 38.62 14.27
N PRO A 3 -47.13 38.59 14.06
CA PRO A 3 -46.57 38.15 12.80
C PRO A 3 -46.73 36.64 12.64
N LYS A 4 -47.17 36.24 11.44
CA LYS A 4 -47.01 34.88 10.92
C LYS A 4 -45.55 34.70 10.49
N GLY A 5 -44.88 33.70 11.07
CA GLY A 5 -43.80 32.94 10.45
C GLY A 5 -44.03 31.50 10.92
N ASP A 6 -44.38 30.52 10.08
CA ASP A 6 -43.63 30.01 8.93
C ASP A 6 -42.15 29.86 9.31
N THR A 7 -41.59 28.68 9.50
CA THR A 7 -41.72 27.45 8.72
C THR A 7 -41.35 26.27 9.62
N SER A 8 -41.89 25.09 9.30
CA SER A 8 -41.52 23.79 9.85
C SER A 8 -40.06 23.68 10.35
N MET A 9 -39.87 23.28 11.61
CA MET A 9 -38.68 22.52 12.01
C MET A 9 -38.74 21.17 11.29
N ALA A 10 -38.46 21.18 9.99
CA ALA A 10 -38.09 19.98 9.28
C ALA A 10 -36.84 19.46 9.99
N LEU A 11 -36.96 18.31 10.65
CA LEU A 11 -35.83 17.50 11.12
C LEU A 11 -34.81 17.44 9.99
N ARG A 12 -33.79 18.31 10.06
CA ARG A 12 -32.68 18.32 9.11
C ARG A 12 -32.14 16.91 9.12
N THR A 13 -32.30 16.21 8.00
CA THR A 13 -31.66 14.92 7.79
C THR A 13 -30.20 15.09 8.18
N PHE A 14 -29.77 14.42 9.24
CA PHE A 14 -28.39 14.43 9.76
C PHE A 14 -27.36 13.93 8.71
N LEU A 15 -27.85 13.46 7.56
CA LEU A 15 -27.09 13.00 6.42
C LEU A 15 -27.05 14.07 5.32
N ASP A 16 -25.87 14.62 5.06
CA ASP A 16 -25.61 15.52 3.93
C ASP A 16 -25.29 14.69 2.68
N LYS A 17 -25.95 14.96 1.55
CA LYS A 17 -25.77 14.22 0.29
C LYS A 17 -25.05 15.09 -0.73
N HIS A 18 -23.96 14.58 -1.30
CA HIS A 18 -23.20 15.34 -2.28
C HIS A 18 -24.02 15.51 -3.58
N PRO A 19 -24.17 16.74 -4.13
CA PRO A 19 -25.11 17.03 -5.23
C PRO A 19 -24.76 16.32 -6.54
N LYS A 20 -23.47 16.20 -6.88
CA LYS A 20 -23.01 15.56 -8.13
C LYS A 20 -22.86 14.03 -8.04
N SER A 21 -22.25 13.51 -6.97
CA SER A 21 -21.95 12.08 -6.83
C SER A 21 -23.07 11.27 -6.17
N GLY A 22 -24.01 11.92 -5.49
CA GLY A 22 -25.07 11.26 -4.72
C GLY A 22 -24.58 10.50 -3.48
N VAL A 23 -23.29 10.58 -3.15
CA VAL A 23 -22.70 9.92 -1.97
C VAL A 23 -22.96 10.76 -0.73
N TYR A 24 -23.34 10.11 0.36
CA TYR A 24 -23.55 10.81 1.63
C TYR A 24 -22.22 11.15 2.33
N ARG A 25 -22.18 12.27 3.04
CA ARG A 25 -21.02 12.79 3.75
C ARG A 25 -21.37 13.32 5.14
N PHE A 26 -20.39 13.24 6.02
CA PHE A 26 -20.30 13.93 7.30
C PHE A 26 -19.85 15.36 7.06
N ARG A 27 -20.52 16.31 7.69
CA ARG A 27 -20.12 17.72 7.73
C ARG A 27 -20.35 18.23 9.14
N LYS A 28 -19.27 18.61 9.82
CA LYS A 28 -19.32 19.15 11.18
C LYS A 28 -18.47 20.41 11.27
N SER A 29 -19.03 21.45 11.88
CA SER A 29 -18.30 22.69 12.13
C SER A 29 -17.23 22.47 13.20
N VAL A 30 -16.04 23.00 12.96
CA VAL A 30 -14.99 23.05 13.98
C VAL A 30 -15.31 24.21 14.94
N PRO A 31 -15.39 23.94 16.27
CA PRO A 31 -15.57 24.98 17.27
C PRO A 31 -14.53 26.10 17.12
N LYS A 32 -14.93 27.36 17.29
CA LYS A 32 -14.11 28.53 16.90
C LYS A 32 -12.77 28.55 17.63
N GLU A 33 -12.81 28.20 18.90
CA GLU A 33 -11.69 28.09 19.83
C GLU A 33 -10.65 27.04 19.42
N LEU A 34 -11.06 25.98 18.73
CA LEU A 34 -10.15 24.90 18.32
C LEU A 34 -9.51 25.11 16.95
N ARG A 35 -10.06 26.00 16.10
CA ARG A 35 -9.59 26.17 14.71
C ARG A 35 -8.08 26.45 14.57
N PRO A 36 -7.46 27.34 15.35
CA PRO A 36 -6.02 27.58 15.25
C PRO A 36 -5.19 26.44 15.86
N PHE A 37 -5.77 25.65 16.76
CA PHE A 37 -5.08 24.66 17.59
C PHE A 37 -5.08 23.24 17.01
N LEU A 38 -5.99 22.91 16.09
CA LEU A 38 -6.03 21.58 15.48
C LEU A 38 -4.80 21.33 14.57
N PRO A 39 -4.25 20.09 14.57
CA PRO A 39 -3.09 19.73 13.75
C PRO A 39 -3.50 19.50 12.30
N ALA A 40 -2.52 19.47 11.38
CA ALA A 40 -2.77 19.09 10.00
C ALA A 40 -3.37 17.66 9.93
N PRO A 41 -4.38 17.40 9.07
CA PRO A 41 -4.90 18.25 8.00
C PRO A 41 -6.09 19.14 8.42
N HIS A 42 -6.39 19.29 9.71
CA HIS A 42 -7.57 19.99 10.23
C HIS A 42 -7.30 21.42 10.73
N SER A 43 -6.02 21.83 10.78
CA SER A 43 -5.61 23.19 11.14
C SER A 43 -6.31 24.28 10.33
N GLY A 44 -6.82 25.30 11.02
CA GLY A 44 -7.47 26.48 10.45
C GLY A 44 -8.84 26.23 9.79
N LYS A 45 -9.31 24.98 9.69
CA LYS A 45 -10.52 24.66 8.94
C LYS A 45 -11.78 25.04 9.74
N ARG A 46 -12.74 25.66 9.05
CA ARG A 46 -14.06 26.00 9.61
C ARG A 46 -14.97 24.78 9.80
N GLU A 47 -14.80 23.78 8.94
CA GLU A 47 -15.62 22.58 8.92
C GLU A 47 -14.78 21.38 8.50
N ILE A 48 -15.11 20.21 9.05
CA ILE A 48 -14.54 18.93 8.67
C ILE A 48 -15.60 18.18 7.87
N ILE A 49 -15.25 17.83 6.63
CA ILE A 49 -16.09 17.06 5.72
C ILE A 49 -15.46 15.69 5.50
N ARG A 50 -16.24 14.61 5.66
CA ARG A 50 -15.79 13.24 5.37
C ARG A 50 -16.87 12.48 4.60
N SER A 51 -16.53 11.85 3.49
CA SER A 51 -17.47 11.01 2.74
C SER A 51 -17.74 9.70 3.49
N TYR A 52 -19.00 9.24 3.54
CA TYR A 52 -19.32 7.90 4.05
C TYR A 52 -19.02 6.80 3.02
N GLY A 53 -18.83 7.18 1.74
CA GLY A 53 -18.52 6.23 0.67
C GLY A 53 -19.70 5.39 0.18
N THR A 54 -20.92 5.65 0.67
CA THR A 54 -22.14 4.96 0.27
C THR A 54 -23.19 5.94 -0.26
N LYS A 55 -23.99 5.47 -1.23
CA LYS A 55 -25.20 6.15 -1.73
C LYS A 55 -26.46 5.70 -0.98
N ASP A 56 -26.37 4.62 -0.19
CA ASP A 56 -27.48 4.13 0.62
C ASP A 56 -27.65 4.97 1.90
N ARG A 57 -28.88 5.43 2.13
CA ARG A 57 -29.25 6.26 3.29
C ARG A 57 -29.19 5.48 4.59
N ARG A 58 -29.56 4.19 4.62
CA ARG A 58 -29.59 3.40 5.86
C ARG A 58 -28.18 3.07 6.34
N GLU A 59 -27.32 2.66 5.42
CA GLU A 59 -25.90 2.46 5.68
C GLU A 59 -25.23 3.77 6.12
N ALA A 60 -25.50 4.88 5.43
CA ALA A 60 -24.99 6.19 5.80
C ALA A 60 -25.42 6.61 7.22
N ALA A 61 -26.64 6.30 7.65
CA ALA A 61 -27.13 6.61 8.99
C ALA A 61 -26.34 5.88 10.10
N ARG A 62 -26.01 4.60 9.87
CA ARG A 62 -25.20 3.81 10.82
C ARG A 62 -23.78 4.37 10.92
N ILE A 63 -23.18 4.68 9.77
CA ILE A 63 -21.82 5.24 9.71
C ILE A 63 -21.77 6.63 10.38
N HIS A 64 -22.81 7.44 10.20
CA HIS A 64 -22.89 8.79 10.77
C HIS A 64 -22.76 8.78 12.30
N LEU A 65 -23.44 7.87 12.99
CA LEU A 65 -23.42 7.80 14.45
C LEU A 65 -22.00 7.55 14.98
N ASN A 66 -21.27 6.61 14.37
CA ASN A 66 -19.90 6.32 14.77
C ASN A 66 -18.96 7.51 14.51
N ILE A 67 -19.00 8.07 13.30
CA ILE A 67 -18.17 9.23 12.94
C ILE A 67 -18.49 10.45 13.81
N SER A 68 -19.76 10.67 14.15
CA SER A 68 -20.17 11.77 15.03
C SER A 68 -19.63 11.60 16.44
N SER A 69 -19.72 10.40 17.02
CA SER A 69 -19.18 10.10 18.35
C SER A 69 -17.66 10.25 18.39
N GLU A 70 -16.95 9.71 17.38
CA GLU A 70 -15.50 9.87 17.25
C GLU A 70 -15.07 11.35 17.15
N MET A 71 -15.84 12.16 16.41
CA MET A 71 -15.56 13.58 16.21
C MET A 71 -15.82 14.41 17.48
N GLU A 72 -16.89 14.13 18.23
CA GLU A 72 -17.14 14.79 19.52
C GLU A 72 -16.03 14.47 20.51
N ALA A 73 -15.66 13.18 20.64
CA ALA A 73 -14.57 12.78 21.52
C ALA A 73 -13.22 13.41 21.09
N PHE A 74 -13.01 13.64 19.79
CA PHE A 74 -11.84 14.37 19.28
C PHE A 74 -11.84 15.84 19.72
N PHE A 75 -12.98 16.53 19.61
CA PHE A 75 -13.08 17.91 20.08
C PHE A 75 -12.99 18.03 21.60
N ASP A 76 -13.57 17.11 22.37
CA ASP A 76 -13.48 17.12 23.84
C ASP A 76 -12.02 17.01 24.29
N ARG A 77 -11.23 16.12 23.67
CA ARG A 77 -9.79 16.00 23.95
C ARG A 77 -9.01 17.25 23.55
N ALA A 78 -9.35 17.85 22.40
CA ALA A 78 -8.71 19.08 21.97
C ALA A 78 -9.02 20.24 22.93
N ARG A 79 -10.24 20.30 23.49
CA ARG A 79 -10.60 21.27 24.55
C ARG A 79 -9.84 21.01 25.84
N ALA A 80 -9.74 19.75 26.27
CA ALA A 80 -8.99 19.39 27.48
C ALA A 80 -7.51 19.80 27.37
N ALA A 81 -6.87 19.51 26.24
CA ALA A 81 -5.48 19.90 26.03
C ALA A 81 -5.28 21.42 25.91
N LEU A 82 -6.23 22.13 25.28
CA LEU A 82 -6.21 23.59 25.23
C LEU A 82 -6.36 24.21 26.64
N ALA A 83 -7.11 23.56 27.53
CA ALA A 83 -7.26 24.00 28.92
C ALA A 83 -6.00 23.76 29.76
N GLU A 84 -5.26 22.69 29.50
CA GLU A 84 -4.00 22.36 30.21
C GLU A 84 -2.81 23.22 29.77
N SER A 85 -2.77 23.69 28.52
CA SER A 85 -1.68 24.53 28.01
C SER A 85 -2.20 25.59 27.01
N PRO A 86 -2.61 26.77 27.50
CA PRO A 86 -3.21 27.83 26.67
C PRO A 86 -2.27 28.40 25.58
N GLU A 87 -0.96 28.30 25.78
CA GLU A 87 0.08 28.82 24.87
C GLU A 87 0.65 27.73 23.92
N GLY A 88 0.06 26.54 23.90
CA GLY A 88 0.59 25.41 23.12
C GLY A 88 0.48 25.62 21.60
N ASP A 89 1.62 25.59 20.91
CA ASP A 89 1.67 25.59 19.44
C ASP A 89 0.86 24.43 18.85
N ALA A 90 0.15 24.68 17.73
CA ALA A 90 -0.58 23.64 16.98
C ALA A 90 0.30 22.45 16.52
N ALA A 91 1.63 22.58 16.65
CA ALA A 91 2.63 21.57 16.32
C ALA A 91 2.90 20.56 17.44
N THR A 92 2.59 20.86 18.71
CA THR A 92 2.89 19.96 19.85
C THR A 92 1.69 19.10 20.25
N TRP A 93 0.46 19.55 19.98
CA TRP A 93 -0.73 18.71 20.17
C TRP A 93 -0.86 17.66 19.07
N HIS A 94 -0.70 16.39 19.43
CA HIS A 94 -0.99 15.24 18.59
C HIS A 94 -2.20 14.51 19.16
N ALA A 95 -3.17 14.19 18.31
CA ALA A 95 -4.27 13.34 18.73
C ALA A 95 -3.70 11.96 19.10
N PRO A 96 -3.98 11.43 20.31
CA PRO A 96 -3.42 10.16 20.73
C PRO A 96 -3.77 9.07 19.71
N THR A 97 -2.73 8.35 19.29
CA THR A 97 -2.85 7.18 18.44
C THR A 97 -3.78 6.16 19.10
N ALA A 98 -4.32 5.20 18.33
CA ALA A 98 -5.11 4.11 18.92
C ALA A 98 -4.31 3.34 19.99
N TYR A 99 -2.98 3.31 19.87
CA TYR A 99 -2.04 2.75 20.84
C TYR A 99 -1.99 3.51 22.16
N GLU A 100 -1.82 4.84 22.12
CA GLU A 100 -1.82 5.67 23.34
C GLU A 100 -3.16 5.65 24.06
N ARG A 101 -4.27 5.56 23.30
CA ARG A 101 -5.62 5.35 23.85
C ARG A 101 -5.76 4.01 24.57
N ALA A 102 -5.15 2.94 24.04
CA ALA A 102 -5.15 1.62 24.65
C ALA A 102 -4.20 1.51 25.86
N LEU A 103 -3.12 2.31 25.89
CA LEU A 103 -2.21 2.39 27.03
C LEU A 103 -2.86 3.14 28.21
N ALA A 104 -3.51 4.27 27.94
CA ALA A 104 -4.21 5.08 28.95
C ALA A 104 -5.42 4.34 29.54
N ALA A 105 -6.15 3.55 28.72
CA ALA A 105 -7.26 2.73 29.19
C ALA A 105 -6.82 1.52 30.06
N LYS A 106 -5.51 1.24 30.16
CA LYS A 106 -4.94 0.12 30.93
C LYS A 106 -4.30 0.54 32.26
N GLY A 107 -4.33 1.81 32.63
CA GLY A 107 -3.68 2.30 33.84
C GLY A 107 -4.63 2.41 35.04
N GLU A 108 -4.69 1.38 35.88
CA GLU A 108 -4.72 1.45 37.35
C GLU A 108 -4.73 0.02 37.94
N GLY A 109 -3.64 -0.37 38.62
CA GLY A 109 -3.54 -1.68 39.28
C GLY A 109 -2.12 -2.19 39.50
N SER A 110 -1.44 -1.63 40.50
CA SER A 110 -0.28 -2.12 41.28
C SER A 110 0.52 -3.35 40.82
N GLY A 111 1.84 -3.15 40.70
CA GLY A 111 2.84 -3.99 41.38
C GLY A 111 3.55 -5.07 40.56
N ALA A 112 4.73 -4.77 40.02
CA ALA A 112 5.78 -5.77 39.83
C ALA A 112 7.17 -5.12 39.76
N SER A 113 7.90 -5.29 40.86
CA SER A 113 9.35 -5.39 41.02
C SER A 113 10.26 -5.00 39.84
N ARG A 114 11.08 -3.98 40.11
CA ARG A 114 12.31 -3.66 39.39
C ARG A 114 13.29 -4.83 39.52
N LEU A 115 13.29 -5.77 38.58
CA LEU A 115 14.37 -6.74 38.40
C LEU A 115 15.47 -6.11 37.53
N THR A 116 16.45 -5.51 38.20
CA THR A 116 17.80 -5.37 37.64
C THR A 116 18.46 -6.74 37.67
N CYS A 117 18.82 -7.31 36.52
CA CYS A 117 19.72 -8.46 36.47
C CYS A 117 21.08 -7.98 35.92
N SER A 118 22.09 -8.17 36.75
CA SER A 118 23.50 -7.87 36.50
C SER A 118 24.13 -8.79 35.47
N THR A 119 25.12 -8.27 34.78
CA THR A 119 26.08 -8.98 33.94
C THR A 119 26.89 -10.00 34.73
N SER A 120 26.49 -11.26 34.70
CA SER A 120 27.34 -12.43 34.94
C SER A 120 26.52 -13.66 34.58
N ASP A 121 26.90 -14.35 33.49
CA ASP A 121 26.76 -15.80 33.26
C ASP A 121 26.74 -16.09 31.75
N ILE A 122 27.94 -16.23 31.18
CA ILE A 122 28.17 -16.84 29.87
C ILE A 122 28.50 -18.32 30.14
N PRO A 123 27.73 -19.30 29.63
CA PRO A 123 28.21 -20.66 29.58
C PRO A 123 29.32 -20.80 28.53
N SER A 124 30.50 -21.17 29.01
CA SER A 124 31.67 -21.54 28.21
C SER A 124 31.38 -22.78 27.35
N CYS A 125 31.27 -22.63 26.03
CA CYS A 125 31.38 -23.76 25.10
C CYS A 125 31.63 -23.33 23.65
N LEU A 126 32.86 -22.91 23.33
CA LEU A 126 33.47 -23.19 22.01
C LEU A 126 34.98 -22.89 22.05
N LYS A 127 35.73 -23.76 22.73
CA LYS A 127 37.17 -23.95 22.48
C LYS A 127 37.34 -25.34 21.92
N GLN A 128 37.76 -25.43 20.66
CA GLN A 128 38.64 -26.44 20.05
C GLN A 128 38.28 -26.66 18.57
N GLN A 129 39.33 -26.90 17.78
CA GLN A 129 39.42 -27.00 16.32
C GLN A 129 39.57 -25.62 15.66
N THR A 130 40.72 -25.23 15.13
CA THR A 130 41.62 -25.99 14.25
C THR A 130 43.08 -25.52 14.36
N SER A 131 44.02 -26.47 14.37
CA SER A 131 45.43 -26.24 14.05
C SER A 131 45.75 -26.83 12.66
N MET A 132 46.74 -26.21 12.02
CA MET A 132 47.56 -26.66 10.88
C MET A 132 47.07 -26.40 9.45
N GLY A 133 47.89 -25.64 8.72
CA GLY A 133 47.84 -25.52 7.26
C GLY A 133 48.42 -24.20 6.72
N ALA A 134 49.73 -24.00 6.87
CA ALA A 134 50.46 -22.87 6.33
C ALA A 134 50.44 -22.82 4.79
N GLY A 135 50.36 -21.62 4.22
CA GLY A 135 50.42 -21.38 2.78
C GLY A 135 50.21 -19.92 2.42
N ALA A 136 51.05 -19.03 2.96
CA ALA A 136 51.05 -17.62 2.59
C ALA A 136 51.61 -17.44 1.17
N LYS A 137 50.82 -16.83 0.29
CA LYS A 137 51.32 -16.05 -0.85
C LYS A 137 50.68 -14.67 -0.79
N SER A 138 51.53 -13.70 -0.47
CA SER A 138 51.28 -12.28 -0.42
C SER A 138 50.84 -11.75 -1.79
N ILE A 139 49.70 -11.08 -1.83
CA ILE A 139 49.38 -10.07 -2.85
C ILE A 139 49.05 -8.80 -2.07
N SER A 140 49.76 -7.74 -2.44
CA SER A 140 49.85 -6.44 -1.80
C SER A 140 48.51 -5.80 -1.48
N ASP A 141 48.39 -5.38 -0.22
CA ASP A 141 47.38 -4.49 0.34
C ASP A 141 47.30 -3.16 -0.42
N GLU A 142 46.17 -2.92 -1.10
CA GLU A 142 45.53 -1.61 -1.04
C GLU A 142 44.37 -1.74 -0.05
N ALA A 143 44.68 -1.52 1.23
CA ALA A 143 43.71 -1.54 2.30
C ALA A 143 42.72 -0.39 2.10
N VAL A 144 41.54 -0.70 1.56
CA VAL A 144 40.37 0.19 1.67
C VAL A 144 40.15 0.43 3.17
N PRO A 145 40.17 1.68 3.65
CA PRO A 145 40.18 1.96 5.09
C PRO A 145 38.97 1.32 5.76
N VAL A 146 39.19 0.63 6.89
CA VAL A 146 38.17 -0.04 7.71
C VAL A 146 36.98 0.88 8.05
N ALA A 147 37.21 2.20 8.07
CA ALA A 147 36.17 3.22 8.20
C ALA A 147 35.15 3.21 7.05
N ALA A 148 35.58 3.02 5.80
CA ALA A 148 34.68 2.95 4.64
C ALA A 148 33.82 1.68 4.70
N LEU A 149 34.36 0.54 5.14
CA LEU A 149 33.59 -0.69 5.35
C LEU A 149 32.57 -0.56 6.50
N ALA A 150 32.89 0.17 7.57
CA ALA A 150 31.96 0.48 8.65
C ALA A 150 30.85 1.46 8.20
N GLU A 151 31.17 2.41 7.32
CA GLU A 151 30.22 3.36 6.73
C GLU A 151 29.25 2.66 5.76
N ILE A 152 29.74 1.70 4.97
CA ILE A 152 28.98 0.83 4.05
C ILE A 152 27.96 -0.06 4.80
N ALA A 153 28.31 -0.58 5.98
CA ALA A 153 27.42 -1.37 6.83
C ALA A 153 26.34 -0.54 7.58
N SER A 154 26.49 0.79 7.62
CA SER A 154 25.59 1.72 8.32
C SER A 154 24.51 2.34 7.44
N ARG A 155 24.52 2.09 6.12
CA ARG A 155 23.52 2.65 5.21
C ARG A 155 22.10 2.29 5.64
N SER A 156 21.23 3.30 5.67
CA SER A 156 19.83 3.09 6.02
C SER A 156 19.09 2.34 4.92
N ILE A 157 18.03 1.63 5.31
CA ILE A 157 17.14 0.94 4.35
C ILE A 157 16.63 1.93 3.30
N ARG A 158 16.31 3.17 3.69
CA ARG A 158 15.82 4.24 2.80
C ARG A 158 16.85 4.63 1.75
N ALA A 159 18.12 4.79 2.16
CA ALA A 159 19.19 5.18 1.25
C ALA A 159 19.41 4.08 0.20
N VAL A 160 19.50 2.83 0.64
CA VAL A 160 19.70 1.67 -0.25
C VAL A 160 18.49 1.45 -1.17
N PHE A 161 17.28 1.64 -0.68
CA PHE A 161 16.08 1.58 -1.51
C PHE A 161 16.10 2.63 -2.62
N SER A 162 16.44 3.87 -2.28
CA SER A 162 16.48 4.99 -3.23
C SER A 162 17.55 4.77 -4.31
N GLU A 163 18.67 4.16 -3.92
CA GLU A 163 19.74 3.77 -4.84
C GLU A 163 19.29 2.66 -5.79
N TYR A 164 18.67 1.60 -5.25
CA TYR A 164 18.08 0.52 -6.05
C TYR A 164 17.03 1.04 -7.04
N GLU A 165 16.16 1.95 -6.60
CA GLU A 165 15.12 2.58 -7.43
C GLU A 165 15.73 3.32 -8.63
N ARG A 166 16.83 4.05 -8.41
CA ARG A 166 17.55 4.77 -9.48
C ARG A 166 18.30 3.84 -10.43
N GLU A 167 19.03 2.87 -9.89
CA GLU A 167 19.91 2.00 -10.70
C GLU A 167 19.10 1.05 -11.58
N VAL A 168 18.05 0.45 -11.02
CA VAL A 168 17.18 -0.48 -11.76
C VAL A 168 16.12 0.26 -12.57
N LYS A 169 16.00 1.60 -12.42
CA LYS A 169 15.01 2.45 -13.09
C LYS A 169 13.60 1.91 -12.92
N LEU A 170 13.21 1.66 -11.67
CA LEU A 170 11.88 1.11 -11.35
C LEU A 170 10.79 2.08 -11.81
N SER A 171 9.69 1.54 -12.37
CA SER A 171 8.49 2.34 -12.59
C SER A 171 7.90 2.79 -11.25
N ALA A 172 7.23 3.95 -11.25
CA ALA A 172 6.64 4.54 -10.05
C ALA A 172 5.68 3.57 -9.33
N ASP A 173 4.90 2.80 -10.10
CA ASP A 173 3.96 1.82 -9.55
C ASP A 173 4.67 0.68 -8.79
N ILE A 174 5.74 0.13 -9.38
CA ILE A 174 6.52 -0.95 -8.75
C ILE A 174 7.24 -0.40 -7.50
N ALA A 175 7.81 0.80 -7.59
CA ALA A 175 8.44 1.46 -6.46
C ALA A 175 7.45 1.70 -5.32
N ASN A 176 6.22 2.12 -5.62
CA ASN A 176 5.15 2.28 -4.63
C ASN A 176 4.74 0.95 -3.98
N ASP A 177 4.59 -0.12 -4.75
CA ASP A 177 4.32 -1.47 -4.22
C ASP A 177 5.43 -1.97 -3.29
N PHE A 178 6.68 -1.70 -3.66
CA PHE A 178 7.84 -2.05 -2.85
C PHE A 178 7.87 -1.23 -1.56
N ARG A 179 7.68 0.09 -1.66
CA ARG A 179 7.62 1.01 -0.51
C ARG A 179 6.50 0.62 0.45
N ARG A 180 5.34 0.21 -0.07
CA ARG A 180 4.24 -0.31 0.76
C ARG A 180 4.62 -1.60 1.49
N SER A 181 5.34 -2.50 0.82
CA SER A 181 5.82 -3.74 1.44
C SER A 181 6.81 -3.49 2.57
N TRP A 182 7.74 -2.54 2.37
CA TRP A 182 8.69 -2.11 3.39
C TRP A 182 8.03 -1.35 4.55
N GLN A 183 6.99 -0.56 4.28
CA GLN A 183 6.18 0.06 5.33
C GLN A 183 5.51 -0.99 6.22
N ILE A 184 4.82 -1.98 5.61
CA ILE A 184 4.16 -3.07 6.35
C ILE A 184 5.21 -3.87 7.16
N PHE A 185 6.41 -4.10 6.60
CA PHE A 185 7.51 -4.73 7.33
C PHE A 185 7.92 -3.91 8.56
N GLY A 186 8.09 -2.60 8.42
CA GLY A 186 8.43 -1.72 9.55
C GLY A 186 7.34 -1.67 10.61
N GLU A 187 6.07 -1.62 10.21
CA GLU A 187 4.92 -1.66 11.13
C GLU A 187 4.86 -2.97 11.95
N ILE A 188 5.23 -4.10 11.35
CA ILE A 188 5.19 -5.42 12.01
C ILE A 188 6.42 -5.66 12.89
N THR A 189 7.60 -5.22 12.44
CA THR A 189 8.89 -5.56 13.08
C THR A 189 9.44 -4.44 13.96
N GLY A 190 8.91 -3.23 13.87
CA GLY A 190 9.45 -2.04 14.52
C GLY A 190 10.73 -1.49 13.88
N ILE A 191 11.19 -2.07 12.75
CA ILE A 191 12.37 -1.59 12.04
C ILE A 191 11.98 -0.41 11.13
N SER A 192 12.41 0.80 11.51
CA SER A 192 12.23 1.99 10.68
C SER A 192 13.07 1.92 9.40
N MET A 193 12.60 2.57 8.33
CA MET A 193 13.34 2.79 7.08
C MET A 193 14.67 3.51 7.28
N ASP A 194 14.81 4.26 8.37
CA ASP A 194 16.04 4.99 8.71
C ASP A 194 17.02 4.13 9.51
N SER A 195 16.63 2.92 9.90
CA SER A 195 17.55 1.94 10.51
C SER A 195 18.57 1.44 9.47
N PRO A 196 19.76 1.02 9.93
CA PRO A 196 20.73 0.34 9.08
C PRO A 196 20.12 -0.87 8.38
N ILE A 197 20.47 -1.08 7.11
CA ILE A 197 20.00 -2.18 6.28
C ILE A 197 20.38 -3.52 6.94
N THR A 198 21.53 -3.60 7.62
CA THR A 198 22.03 -4.75 8.40
C THR A 198 21.13 -5.15 9.59
N ARG A 199 20.22 -4.28 10.05
CA ARG A 199 19.25 -4.61 11.12
C ARG A 199 18.18 -5.62 10.68
N VAL A 200 18.00 -5.79 9.37
CA VAL A 200 17.06 -6.77 8.80
C VAL A 200 17.71 -8.15 8.83
N THR A 201 17.22 -9.03 9.71
CA THR A 201 17.75 -10.39 9.87
C THR A 201 16.76 -11.44 9.39
N LYS A 202 17.24 -12.66 9.18
CA LYS A 202 16.38 -13.80 8.79
C LYS A 202 15.23 -14.02 9.79
N ALA A 203 15.44 -13.74 11.07
CA ALA A 203 14.42 -13.85 12.11
C ALA A 203 13.29 -12.82 11.90
N THR A 204 13.62 -11.55 11.62
CA THR A 204 12.60 -10.51 11.42
C THR A 204 11.81 -10.73 10.13
N VAL A 205 12.47 -11.22 9.07
CA VAL A 205 11.78 -11.60 7.82
C VAL A 205 10.86 -12.81 8.03
N ARG A 206 11.23 -13.78 8.89
CA ARG A 206 10.34 -14.89 9.28
C ARG A 206 9.11 -14.40 10.05
N SER A 207 9.29 -13.52 11.03
CA SER A 207 8.18 -12.91 11.78
C SER A 207 7.25 -12.14 10.85
N PHE A 208 7.82 -11.39 9.91
CA PHE A 208 7.06 -10.70 8.87
C PHE A 208 6.24 -11.66 8.01
N LYS A 209 6.84 -12.76 7.52
CA LYS A 209 6.13 -13.80 6.76
C LYS A 209 4.96 -14.39 7.56
N GLN A 210 5.15 -14.66 8.85
CA GLN A 210 4.10 -15.20 9.71
C GLN A 210 2.94 -14.20 9.85
N ALA A 211 3.23 -12.93 10.11
CA ALA A 211 2.23 -11.87 10.20
C ALA A 211 1.49 -11.65 8.86
N LEU A 212 2.20 -11.73 7.72
CA LEU A 212 1.57 -11.61 6.39
C LEU A 212 0.51 -12.69 6.14
N ARG A 213 0.68 -13.92 6.64
CA ARG A 213 -0.35 -14.97 6.51
C ARG A 213 -1.66 -14.60 7.19
N GLU A 214 -1.59 -13.71 8.17
CA GLU A 214 -2.74 -13.21 8.90
C GLU A 214 -3.24 -11.86 8.38
N LEU A 215 -2.57 -11.26 7.40
CA LEU A 215 -3.02 -10.00 6.84
C LEU A 215 -4.33 -10.20 6.06
N PRO A 216 -5.37 -9.36 6.27
CA PRO A 216 -6.61 -9.46 5.50
C PRO A 216 -6.42 -9.11 4.03
N ALA A 217 -7.18 -9.79 3.16
CA ALA A 217 -7.32 -9.40 1.77
C ALA A 217 -8.23 -8.16 1.62
N GLY A 218 -7.83 -7.27 0.70
CA GLY A 218 -8.59 -6.06 0.38
C GLY A 218 -8.40 -4.94 1.39
N ALA A 219 -7.16 -4.48 1.57
CA ALA A 219 -6.81 -3.35 2.46
C ALA A 219 -7.53 -2.04 2.12
N THR A 220 -8.16 -1.94 0.95
CA THR A 220 -8.98 -0.80 0.52
C THR A 220 -10.38 -0.77 1.15
N LYS A 221 -10.81 -1.87 1.79
CA LYS A 221 -12.07 -1.95 2.52
C LYS A 221 -12.13 -0.87 3.59
N VAL A 222 -13.30 -0.26 3.75
CA VAL A 222 -13.52 0.88 4.67
C VAL A 222 -13.06 0.55 6.10
N LEU A 223 -13.36 -0.65 6.59
CA LEU A 223 -12.97 -1.15 7.91
C LEU A 223 -11.46 -1.20 8.16
N LEU A 224 -10.65 -1.25 7.10
CA LEU A 224 -9.19 -1.38 7.14
C LEU A 224 -8.48 -0.09 6.71
N ARG A 225 -9.23 0.91 6.23
CA ARG A 225 -8.64 2.13 5.67
C ARG A 225 -7.96 2.95 6.77
N GLY A 226 -6.68 3.27 6.57
CA GLY A 226 -5.88 4.05 7.51
C GLY A 226 -5.38 3.26 8.73
N LYS A 227 -5.69 1.95 8.81
CA LYS A 227 -5.16 1.06 9.84
C LYS A 227 -3.74 0.60 9.50
N SER A 228 -2.91 0.40 10.52
CA SER A 228 -1.61 -0.25 10.36
C SER A 228 -1.77 -1.74 10.04
N ALA A 229 -0.71 -2.39 9.57
CA ALA A 229 -0.69 -3.83 9.32
C ALA A 229 -1.07 -4.65 10.56
N VAL A 230 -0.59 -4.24 11.74
CA VAL A 230 -0.87 -4.87 13.03
C VAL A 230 -2.37 -4.75 13.36
N GLU A 231 -2.92 -3.54 13.27
CA GLU A 231 -4.35 -3.30 13.50
C GLU A 231 -5.23 -4.05 12.49
N MET A 232 -4.80 -4.13 11.23
CA MET A 232 -5.51 -4.89 10.20
C MET A 232 -5.55 -6.39 10.52
N ILE A 233 -4.45 -6.95 11.04
CA ILE A 233 -4.40 -8.35 11.48
C ILE A 233 -5.39 -8.59 12.64
N GLU A 234 -5.40 -7.70 13.63
CA GLU A 234 -6.32 -7.77 14.77
C GLU A 234 -7.79 -7.71 14.34
N VAL A 235 -8.14 -6.72 13.50
CA VAL A 235 -9.50 -6.60 12.96
C VAL A 235 -9.88 -7.87 12.20
N ALA A 236 -8.97 -8.39 11.39
CA ALA A 236 -9.25 -9.56 10.59
C ALA A 236 -9.34 -10.84 11.43
N ARG A 237 -8.64 -10.95 12.57
CA ARG A 237 -8.86 -11.99 13.58
C ARG A 237 -10.26 -11.88 14.19
N ALA A 238 -10.67 -10.69 14.61
CA ALA A 238 -11.97 -10.46 15.23
C ALA A 238 -13.17 -10.66 14.27
N THR A 239 -12.97 -10.38 12.98
CA THR A 239 -14.05 -10.39 11.97
C THR A 239 -13.95 -11.57 11.00
N HIS A 240 -13.04 -12.52 11.26
CA HIS A 240 -12.80 -13.72 10.42
C HIS A 240 -12.65 -13.41 8.92
N MET A 241 -11.98 -12.31 8.58
CA MET A 241 -11.79 -11.92 7.18
C MET A 241 -10.89 -12.90 6.43
N LYS A 242 -11.18 -13.08 5.14
CA LYS A 242 -10.30 -13.78 4.21
C LYS A 242 -8.92 -13.14 4.20
N ARG A 243 -7.87 -13.96 4.35
CA ARG A 243 -6.47 -13.52 4.34
C ARG A 243 -5.94 -13.34 2.92
N ILE A 244 -4.82 -12.63 2.79
CA ILE A 244 -4.12 -12.52 1.51
C ILE A 244 -3.75 -13.90 0.95
N ALA A 245 -3.73 -14.02 -0.37
CA ALA A 245 -3.30 -15.26 -1.03
C ALA A 245 -1.77 -15.38 -0.98
N ASP A 246 -1.26 -16.61 -1.06
CA ASP A 246 0.19 -16.89 -1.06
C ASP A 246 0.95 -16.11 -2.14
N GLY A 247 0.32 -15.90 -3.31
CA GLY A 247 0.90 -15.07 -4.38
C GLY A 247 1.09 -13.61 -3.96
N THR A 248 0.17 -13.03 -3.20
CA THR A 248 0.29 -11.66 -2.67
C THR A 248 1.34 -11.59 -1.56
N LEU A 249 1.37 -12.59 -0.68
CA LEU A 249 2.41 -12.71 0.35
C LEU A 249 3.80 -12.77 -0.29
N ASN A 250 3.97 -13.59 -1.32
CA ASN A 250 5.24 -13.71 -2.04
C ASN A 250 5.65 -12.43 -2.76
N LYS A 251 4.70 -11.59 -3.22
CA LYS A 251 5.02 -10.25 -3.75
C LYS A 251 5.67 -9.35 -2.69
N HIS A 252 5.15 -9.36 -1.47
CA HIS A 252 5.75 -8.61 -0.36
C HIS A 252 7.17 -9.12 -0.04
N ILE A 253 7.37 -10.45 0.02
CA ILE A 253 8.70 -11.03 0.24
C ILE A 253 9.64 -10.68 -0.92
N ALA A 254 9.17 -10.71 -2.16
CA ALA A 254 9.97 -10.38 -3.33
C ALA A 254 10.44 -8.91 -3.31
N ALA A 255 9.59 -7.99 -2.87
CA ALA A 255 9.96 -6.57 -2.71
C ALA A 255 11.09 -6.38 -1.69
N LEU A 256 11.05 -7.09 -0.57
CA LEU A 256 12.15 -7.09 0.41
C LEU A 256 13.41 -7.74 -0.19
N SER A 257 13.26 -8.92 -0.79
CA SER A 257 14.36 -9.69 -1.36
C SER A 257 15.14 -8.90 -2.42
N ALA A 258 14.46 -8.14 -3.27
CA ALA A 258 15.09 -7.33 -4.30
C ALA A 258 16.09 -6.31 -3.72
N VAL A 259 15.65 -5.50 -2.75
CA VAL A 259 16.51 -4.51 -2.09
C VAL A 259 17.58 -5.21 -1.24
N LEU A 260 17.24 -6.31 -0.58
CA LEU A 260 18.18 -7.03 0.27
C LEU A 260 19.33 -7.67 -0.51
N LYS A 261 19.01 -8.26 -1.67
CA LYS A 261 19.99 -8.81 -2.63
C LYS A 261 20.80 -7.73 -3.32
N PHE A 262 20.18 -6.60 -3.65
CA PHE A 262 20.92 -5.44 -4.16
C PHE A 262 22.00 -5.00 -3.17
N SER A 263 21.66 -4.97 -1.89
CA SER A 263 22.62 -4.61 -0.85
C SER A 263 23.76 -5.65 -0.71
N LEU A 264 23.45 -6.94 -0.88
CA LEU A 264 24.46 -8.00 -0.86
C LEU A 264 25.41 -7.86 -2.07
N LYS A 265 24.88 -7.52 -3.24
CA LYS A 265 25.66 -7.28 -4.46
C LYS A 265 26.59 -6.07 -4.36
N ASN A 266 26.20 -5.07 -3.58
CA ASN A 266 26.97 -3.84 -3.36
C ASN A 266 27.72 -3.82 -2.02
N ASP A 267 27.93 -4.99 -1.41
CA ASP A 267 28.68 -5.16 -0.15
C ASP A 267 28.14 -4.35 1.07
N TYR A 268 26.92 -3.83 1.00
CA TYR A 268 26.22 -3.19 2.14
C TYR A 268 25.83 -4.20 3.23
N ARG A 269 25.92 -5.50 2.92
CA ARG A 269 25.78 -6.62 3.86
C ARG A 269 26.46 -7.88 3.31
N SER A 270 26.71 -8.86 4.18
CA SER A 270 27.38 -10.13 3.84
C SER A 270 26.45 -11.34 3.68
N ASP A 271 25.15 -11.21 3.98
CA ASP A 271 24.18 -12.30 3.92
C ASP A 271 22.88 -11.95 3.16
N ASP A 272 22.05 -12.94 2.81
CA ASP A 272 20.68 -12.73 2.31
C ASP A 272 19.64 -13.22 3.34
N PRO A 273 19.02 -12.30 4.11
CA PRO A 273 17.97 -12.62 5.07
C PRO A 273 16.72 -13.27 4.45
N THR A 274 16.50 -13.14 3.15
CA THR A 274 15.31 -13.67 2.45
C THR A 274 15.51 -15.08 1.88
N LEU A 275 16.72 -15.61 1.94
CA LEU A 275 17.07 -16.89 1.34
C LEU A 275 16.22 -18.03 1.91
N GLY A 276 15.43 -18.65 1.03
CA GLY A 276 14.54 -19.77 1.34
C GLY A 276 13.26 -19.39 2.11
N ILE A 277 12.90 -18.10 2.20
CA ILE A 277 11.72 -17.68 2.96
C ILE A 277 10.44 -17.71 2.12
N ALA A 278 10.49 -17.44 0.81
CA ALA A 278 9.29 -17.41 -0.04
C ALA A 278 8.50 -18.74 0.01
N LEU A 279 7.17 -18.66 -0.09
CA LEU A 279 6.33 -19.85 -0.20
C LEU A 279 6.44 -20.42 -1.61
N GLN A 280 6.42 -21.75 -1.74
CA GLN A 280 6.16 -22.35 -3.03
C GLN A 280 4.78 -21.91 -3.50
N SER A 281 4.73 -21.25 -4.65
CA SER A 281 3.44 -20.83 -5.20
C SER A 281 2.77 -22.04 -5.82
N PRO A 282 1.49 -22.31 -5.53
CA PRO A 282 0.77 -23.36 -6.23
C PRO A 282 0.80 -23.06 -7.75
N LYS A 283 0.91 -24.10 -8.58
CA LYS A 283 0.81 -23.95 -10.03
C LYS A 283 -0.48 -23.19 -10.35
N LYS A 284 -0.37 -22.06 -11.06
CA LYS A 284 -1.55 -21.28 -11.48
C LYS A 284 -2.47 -22.22 -12.25
N LYS A 285 -3.74 -22.29 -11.85
CA LYS A 285 -4.77 -22.90 -12.69
C LYS A 285 -4.77 -22.13 -14.01
N SER A 286 -4.53 -22.83 -15.12
CA SER A 286 -4.66 -22.22 -16.44
C SER A 286 -6.09 -21.70 -16.59
N ARG A 287 -6.25 -20.52 -17.17
CA ARG A 287 -7.58 -20.03 -17.53
C ARG A 287 -8.12 -20.96 -18.60
N LEU A 288 -9.37 -21.41 -18.44
CA LEU A 288 -10.02 -22.20 -19.47
C LEU A 288 -10.29 -21.29 -20.67
N PRO A 289 -9.97 -21.73 -21.91
CA PRO A 289 -10.34 -20.99 -23.10
C PRO A 289 -11.87 -21.01 -23.27
N TYR A 290 -12.42 -19.96 -23.87
CA TYR A 290 -13.83 -19.93 -24.23
C TYR A 290 -14.10 -20.93 -25.36
N GLY A 291 -15.11 -21.79 -25.16
CA GLY A 291 -15.62 -22.66 -26.20
C GLY A 291 -16.56 -21.92 -27.15
N THR A 292 -16.93 -22.56 -28.26
CA THR A 292 -17.85 -21.99 -29.24
C THR A 292 -19.20 -21.60 -28.62
N ASP A 293 -19.71 -22.39 -27.67
CA ASP A 293 -20.99 -22.10 -27.02
C ASP A 293 -20.89 -20.94 -26.02
N ASP A 294 -19.73 -20.77 -25.35
CA ASP A 294 -19.47 -19.57 -24.56
C ASP A 294 -19.46 -18.31 -25.43
N LEU A 295 -18.82 -18.38 -26.61
CA LEU A 295 -18.77 -17.27 -27.56
C LEU A 295 -20.18 -16.93 -28.09
N LYS A 296 -20.99 -17.94 -28.44
CA LYS A 296 -22.40 -17.71 -28.84
C LYS A 296 -23.19 -17.02 -27.72
N ASN A 297 -22.99 -17.43 -26.47
CA ASN A 297 -23.67 -16.82 -25.33
C ASN A 297 -23.22 -15.37 -25.08
N ILE A 298 -21.92 -15.09 -25.18
CA ILE A 298 -21.36 -13.74 -25.00
C ILE A 298 -21.86 -12.80 -26.10
N PHE A 299 -21.61 -13.16 -27.37
CA PHE A 299 -21.88 -12.30 -28.52
C PHE A 299 -23.35 -12.34 -28.99
N GLY A 300 -24.14 -13.33 -28.56
CA GLY A 300 -25.59 -13.39 -28.77
C GLY A 300 -26.41 -12.58 -27.75
N SER A 301 -25.77 -12.04 -26.71
CA SER A 301 -26.43 -11.25 -25.67
C SER A 301 -27.02 -9.95 -26.22
N THR A 302 -28.00 -9.39 -25.50
CA THR A 302 -28.68 -8.13 -25.88
C THR A 302 -27.73 -6.93 -26.01
N LEU A 303 -26.53 -7.01 -25.40
CA LEU A 303 -25.49 -5.99 -25.49
C LEU A 303 -25.01 -5.76 -26.95
N PHE A 304 -24.96 -6.83 -27.76
CA PHE A 304 -24.45 -6.78 -29.14
C PHE A 304 -25.54 -6.51 -30.19
N GLN A 305 -26.82 -6.53 -29.80
CA GLN A 305 -27.95 -6.44 -30.73
C GLN A 305 -28.25 -5.00 -31.18
N LYS A 306 -27.92 -3.99 -30.38
CA LYS A 306 -28.24 -2.58 -30.68
C LYS A 306 -27.05 -1.85 -31.29
N ARG A 307 -27.31 -1.11 -32.37
CA ARG A 307 -26.36 -0.19 -33.02
C ARG A 307 -26.75 1.28 -32.72
N PRO A 308 -25.80 2.24 -32.75
CA PRO A 308 -24.36 2.06 -32.96
C PRO A 308 -23.67 1.37 -31.77
N TRP A 309 -22.51 0.77 -32.03
CA TRP A 309 -21.68 0.14 -30.99
C TRP A 309 -20.72 1.17 -30.39
N ASP A 310 -20.50 1.06 -29.09
CA ASP A 310 -19.50 1.80 -28.32
C ASP A 310 -18.32 0.89 -27.94
N GLU A 311 -17.42 1.38 -27.07
CA GLU A 311 -16.23 0.65 -26.64
C GLU A 311 -16.55 -0.72 -26.01
N ARG A 312 -17.73 -0.88 -25.40
CA ARG A 312 -18.12 -2.10 -24.68
C ARG A 312 -18.43 -3.25 -25.62
N GLN A 313 -18.89 -2.95 -26.85
CA GLN A 313 -19.09 -3.97 -27.88
C GLN A 313 -17.85 -4.14 -28.77
N TRP A 314 -17.15 -3.05 -29.12
CA TRP A 314 -16.00 -3.14 -30.00
C TRP A 314 -14.80 -3.85 -29.35
N LEU A 315 -14.48 -3.55 -28.08
CA LEU A 315 -13.32 -4.13 -27.42
C LEU A 315 -13.37 -5.68 -27.34
N PRO A 316 -14.49 -6.33 -26.94
CA PRO A 316 -14.56 -7.79 -26.93
C PRO A 316 -14.44 -8.42 -28.32
N VAL A 317 -15.00 -7.78 -29.35
CA VAL A 317 -14.91 -8.28 -30.73
C VAL A 317 -13.47 -8.20 -31.22
N LEU A 318 -12.80 -7.06 -31.03
CA LEU A 318 -11.40 -6.91 -31.40
C LEU A 318 -10.51 -7.90 -30.63
N ALA A 319 -10.70 -8.02 -29.31
CA ALA A 319 -9.95 -8.97 -28.49
C ALA A 319 -10.08 -10.42 -28.95
N LEU A 320 -11.26 -10.83 -29.44
CA LEU A 320 -11.48 -12.17 -29.97
C LEU A 320 -10.62 -12.46 -31.21
N PHE A 321 -10.51 -11.50 -32.13
CA PHE A 321 -9.85 -11.70 -33.42
C PHE A 321 -8.35 -11.37 -33.40
N THR A 322 -7.92 -10.45 -32.53
CA THR A 322 -6.53 -9.99 -32.51
C THR A 322 -5.71 -10.57 -31.38
N GLY A 323 -6.37 -11.09 -30.33
CA GLY A 323 -5.68 -11.56 -29.12
C GLY A 323 -4.93 -10.45 -28.36
N CYS A 324 -5.15 -9.17 -28.71
CA CYS A 324 -4.50 -8.03 -28.08
C CYS A 324 -4.90 -7.89 -26.62
N ARG A 325 -4.00 -7.31 -25.81
CA ARG A 325 -4.31 -7.00 -24.40
C ARG A 325 -5.36 -5.90 -24.33
N LEU A 326 -6.11 -5.89 -23.24
CA LEU A 326 -7.15 -4.88 -23.01
C LEU A 326 -6.56 -3.46 -23.03
N GLU A 327 -5.38 -3.28 -22.45
CA GLU A 327 -4.70 -1.99 -22.43
C GLU A 327 -4.21 -1.54 -23.82
N GLU A 328 -3.85 -2.48 -24.69
CA GLU A 328 -3.46 -2.19 -26.09
C GLU A 328 -4.67 -1.74 -26.90
N LEU A 329 -5.80 -2.46 -26.78
CA LEU A 329 -7.05 -2.08 -27.45
C LEU A 329 -7.66 -0.79 -26.90
N GLY A 330 -7.53 -0.53 -25.60
CA GLY A 330 -8.06 0.66 -24.95
C GLY A 330 -7.34 1.96 -25.33
N GLN A 331 -6.13 1.87 -25.88
CA GLN A 331 -5.34 3.01 -26.37
C GLN A 331 -5.39 3.16 -27.89
N LEU A 332 -6.20 2.36 -28.59
CA LEU A 332 -6.27 2.35 -30.03
C LEU A 332 -6.86 3.66 -30.57
N LEU A 333 -6.17 4.26 -31.53
CA LEU A 333 -6.60 5.42 -32.31
C LEU A 333 -7.10 4.98 -33.68
N VAL A 334 -7.90 5.82 -34.33
CA VAL A 334 -8.36 5.56 -35.70
C VAL A 334 -7.17 5.49 -36.67
N SER A 335 -6.11 6.26 -36.43
CA SER A 335 -4.85 6.25 -37.19
C SER A 335 -4.09 4.92 -37.10
N ASP A 336 -4.38 4.09 -36.10
CA ASP A 336 -3.75 2.78 -35.96
C ASP A 336 -4.36 1.73 -36.88
N VAL A 337 -5.53 2.01 -37.47
CA VAL A 337 -6.18 1.12 -38.43
C VAL A 337 -5.53 1.32 -39.78
N LYS A 338 -4.54 0.47 -40.07
CA LYS A 338 -3.73 0.55 -41.29
C LYS A 338 -4.13 -0.56 -42.25
N ARG A 339 -3.80 -0.35 -43.53
CA ARG A 339 -4.02 -1.33 -44.59
C ARG A 339 -2.72 -1.57 -45.33
N ASP A 340 -2.27 -2.81 -45.36
CA ASP A 340 -1.12 -3.23 -46.15
C ASP A 340 -1.50 -4.46 -46.99
N ASN A 341 -1.08 -4.49 -48.25
CA ASN A 341 -1.41 -5.55 -49.22
C ASN A 341 -2.91 -5.93 -49.27
N GLY A 342 -3.80 -4.97 -49.04
CA GLY A 342 -5.26 -5.19 -49.02
C GLY A 342 -5.81 -5.76 -47.71
N VAL A 343 -4.96 -6.07 -46.74
CA VAL A 343 -5.32 -6.58 -45.41
C VAL A 343 -5.34 -5.43 -44.41
N TRP A 344 -6.43 -5.33 -43.63
CA TRP A 344 -6.53 -4.38 -42.53
C TRP A 344 -5.86 -4.94 -41.28
N TYR A 345 -5.05 -4.13 -40.61
CA TYR A 345 -4.39 -4.50 -39.36
C TYR A 345 -4.41 -3.35 -38.36
N LEU A 346 -4.18 -3.68 -37.09
CA LEU A 346 -4.02 -2.70 -36.01
C LEU A 346 -2.54 -2.49 -35.74
N ALA A 347 -2.07 -1.27 -35.97
CA ALA A 347 -0.70 -0.86 -35.68
C ALA A 347 -0.56 -0.48 -34.20
N ILE A 348 -0.02 -1.39 -33.40
CA ILE A 348 0.24 -1.16 -31.98
C ILE A 348 1.67 -0.62 -31.81
N GLN A 349 1.79 0.70 -31.76
CA GLN A 349 3.07 1.42 -31.69
C GLN A 349 3.06 2.42 -30.53
N GLU A 350 4.23 2.66 -29.93
CA GLU A 350 4.42 3.67 -28.88
C GLU A 350 4.36 5.10 -29.42
N ALA A 351 4.85 5.29 -30.65
CA ALA A 351 4.87 6.55 -31.35
C ALA A 351 3.75 6.64 -32.38
N ASP A 352 3.24 7.85 -32.61
CA ASP A 352 2.43 8.15 -33.80
C ASP A 352 3.32 8.23 -35.06
N ASP A 353 2.68 8.45 -36.22
CA ASP A 353 3.37 8.57 -37.51
C ASP A 353 4.30 9.81 -37.58
N GLU A 354 4.23 10.71 -36.59
CA GLU A 354 5.05 11.92 -36.45
C GLU A 354 6.21 11.72 -35.46
N GLY A 355 6.32 10.54 -34.83
CA GLY A 355 7.37 10.19 -33.88
C GLY A 355 7.11 10.64 -32.43
N ASN A 356 5.92 11.18 -32.13
CA ASN A 356 5.56 11.55 -30.77
C ASN A 356 5.17 10.30 -29.99
N THR A 357 5.69 10.11 -28.77
CA THR A 357 5.27 8.99 -27.90
C THR A 357 3.85 9.24 -27.38
N VAL A 358 2.87 8.51 -27.93
CA VAL A 358 1.45 8.63 -27.57
C VAL A 358 0.96 7.45 -26.72
N LYS A 359 1.68 6.31 -26.75
CA LYS A 359 1.29 5.08 -26.05
C LYS A 359 2.46 4.49 -25.28
N SER A 360 2.13 3.71 -24.25
CA SER A 360 3.13 3.00 -23.45
C SER A 360 3.03 1.50 -23.71
N LEU A 361 4.11 0.89 -24.25
CA LEU A 361 4.21 -0.55 -24.35
C LEU A 361 5.12 -1.07 -23.23
N LYS A 362 4.79 -2.26 -22.72
CA LYS A 362 5.51 -2.83 -21.58
C LYS A 362 6.86 -3.43 -21.97
N THR A 363 7.07 -3.75 -23.24
CA THR A 363 8.27 -4.40 -23.79
C THR A 363 8.35 -4.18 -25.30
N GLU A 364 9.56 -4.09 -25.86
CA GLU A 364 9.78 -4.05 -27.32
C GLU A 364 9.19 -5.28 -28.04
N SER A 365 9.14 -6.43 -27.38
CA SER A 365 8.50 -7.66 -27.87
C SER A 365 6.97 -7.56 -28.02
N SER A 366 6.37 -6.47 -27.55
CA SER A 366 4.94 -6.15 -27.75
C SER A 366 4.67 -5.33 -29.01
N MET A 367 5.71 -4.92 -29.74
CA MET A 367 5.54 -4.36 -31.09
C MET A 367 5.15 -5.49 -32.03
N SER A 368 3.86 -5.64 -32.29
CA SER A 368 3.37 -6.56 -33.32
C SER A 368 3.25 -5.83 -34.65
N VAL A 369 4.13 -6.16 -35.60
CA VAL A 369 3.81 -6.02 -37.02
C VAL A 369 3.21 -7.36 -37.42
N SER A 370 1.88 -7.47 -37.37
CA SER A 370 1.21 -8.67 -37.89
C SER A 370 0.87 -8.46 -39.36
N ALA A 371 1.66 -9.08 -40.23
CA ALA A 371 1.26 -9.68 -41.52
C ALA A 371 2.27 -10.82 -41.78
N PRO A 372 1.84 -12.00 -42.28
CA PRO A 372 1.18 -12.13 -43.57
C PRO A 372 -0.30 -12.49 -43.54
#